data_AF-A0A011VUA6-F1
#
_entry.id   AF-A0A011VUA6-F1
#
_cell.length_a   1.000
_cell.length_b   1.000
_cell.length_c   1.000
_cell.angle_alpha   90.00
_cell.angle_beta   90.00
_cell.angle_gamma   90.00
#
_symmetry.space_group_name_H-M   'P 1'
#
loop_
_entity.id
_entity.type
_entity.pdbx_description
1 polymer ?
#
loop_
_entity_poly.entity_id
_entity_poly.type
_entity_poly.pdbx_seq_one_letter_code
_entity_poly.pdbx_strand_id
1 'polypeptide(L)'
;MYKFKREKQISFTDFNQPLGLQMNPDNRWVKKAAMIPWETIEAEYAKLFPSHTGMPAKPLRMALGSLLIQKQYHYPDEELVEQIRENPYYQYFIGLPGYEDKIPFVPSLLVEFRKRLSEEVLNEINEMIIEYNTLKDDQDDDDDHGNGCEEQETNEQQDVWNHTETAGISGTLIIDATCAPQNIKYPQDIELLNEAREKLEDMICRVSDEYNFYRPRMYREATVLRFQAEAELTRIKNRIQRWFAIYFPEYKDVYGSFSAVSSMMILKKAALPCDIIALREEKINEIWREAKLRAVGKKRAKTLVEAARRSIGHTEGLETARFEITLLLEDYDRLQNRLEQIMELIETLVSKVPYAKKLMQIKGIGIKTVSGFIAEVGDVSRFNDPKQIQKLAGLAIVANSSGKHKGQSRISKRGRKRLRFLLFEAVLSLTATNPEFKEIHHYYDILLCMVEGMYIHCNTIS
;
A
#
# COMPACT_ATOMS: atom_id res chain seq x y z
N MET A 1 11.37 -38.34 -22.53
CA MET A 1 12.24 -38.48 -23.71
C MET A 1 12.74 -37.11 -24.16
N TYR A 2 14.05 -36.86 -24.13
CA TYR A 2 14.67 -35.70 -24.78
C TYR A 2 15.32 -36.19 -26.08
N LYS A 3 14.94 -35.64 -27.23
CA LYS A 3 15.63 -35.94 -28.49
C LYS A 3 16.72 -34.88 -28.66
N PHE A 4 17.96 -35.27 -28.41
CA PHE A 4 19.12 -34.43 -28.71
C PHE A 4 19.17 -34.21 -30.22
N LYS A 5 18.62 -33.10 -30.68
CA LYS A 5 18.77 -32.66 -32.05
C LYS A 5 20.17 -32.05 -32.13
N ARG A 6 21.12 -32.75 -32.76
CA ARG A 6 22.38 -32.16 -33.26
C ARG A 6 22.09 -31.17 -34.41
N GLU A 7 21.04 -30.37 -34.30
CA GLU A 7 20.77 -29.28 -35.22
C GLU A 7 21.72 -28.16 -34.80
N LYS A 8 22.92 -28.15 -35.41
CA LYS A 8 23.79 -26.98 -35.40
C LYS A 8 22.92 -25.77 -35.70
N GLN A 9 23.08 -24.70 -34.94
CA GLN A 9 22.41 -23.45 -35.23
C GLN A 9 22.58 -23.16 -36.72
N ILE A 10 21.45 -23.08 -37.42
CA ILE A 10 21.44 -22.66 -38.81
C ILE A 10 22.14 -21.31 -38.82
N SER A 11 23.16 -21.17 -39.67
CA SER A 11 23.92 -19.92 -39.74
C SER A 11 22.94 -18.77 -39.99
N PHE A 12 23.24 -17.57 -39.49
CA PHE A 12 22.35 -16.42 -39.69
C PHE A 12 21.99 -16.19 -41.18
N THR A 13 22.90 -16.56 -42.08
CA THR A 13 22.72 -16.52 -43.54
C THR A 13 21.83 -17.64 -44.10
N ASP A 14 21.71 -18.78 -43.41
CA ASP A 14 20.91 -19.94 -43.83
C ASP A 14 19.51 -19.97 -43.18
N PHE A 15 19.19 -19.04 -42.27
CA PHE A 15 17.85 -18.93 -41.69
C PHE A 15 16.85 -18.67 -42.82
N ASN A 16 15.87 -19.56 -42.99
CA ASN A 16 14.97 -19.54 -44.16
C ASN A 16 14.06 -18.29 -44.12
N GLN A 17 14.55 -17.21 -44.74
CA GLN A 17 13.87 -15.92 -44.84
C GLN A 17 12.85 -15.97 -45.98
N PRO A 18 11.59 -15.55 -45.77
CA PRO A 18 10.67 -15.35 -46.89
C PRO A 18 11.26 -14.34 -47.88
N LEU A 19 11.01 -14.57 -49.17
CA LEU A 19 11.60 -13.81 -50.28
C LEU A 19 11.47 -12.28 -50.04
N GLY A 20 12.59 -11.60 -49.76
CA GLY A 20 12.65 -10.14 -49.56
C GLY A 20 12.87 -9.64 -48.11
N LEU A 21 12.91 -10.51 -47.09
CA LEU A 21 13.16 -10.10 -45.71
C LEU A 21 14.65 -10.19 -45.34
N GLN A 22 15.42 -9.10 -45.45
CA GLN A 22 16.82 -9.06 -44.99
C GLN A 22 16.89 -8.73 -43.49
N MET A 23 17.34 -9.69 -42.67
CA MET A 23 17.58 -9.47 -41.24
C MET A 23 18.92 -8.76 -41.00
N ASN A 24 18.97 -7.85 -40.02
CA ASN A 24 20.19 -7.13 -39.67
C ASN A 24 21.10 -7.97 -38.74
N PRO A 25 22.35 -8.29 -39.13
CA PRO A 25 23.31 -9.01 -38.29
C PRO A 25 23.63 -8.30 -36.96
N ASP A 26 23.54 -6.96 -36.94
CA ASP A 26 23.85 -6.16 -35.75
C ASP A 26 22.72 -6.10 -34.72
N ASN A 27 21.61 -6.77 -34.96
CA ASN A 27 20.48 -6.76 -34.04
C ASN A 27 20.87 -7.37 -32.68
N ARG A 28 20.43 -6.72 -31.59
CA ARG A 28 20.68 -7.13 -30.21
C ARG A 28 20.43 -8.63 -29.94
N TRP A 29 19.42 -9.24 -30.57
CA TRP A 29 19.08 -10.64 -30.34
C TRP A 29 20.00 -11.62 -31.07
N VAL A 30 20.55 -11.19 -32.21
CA VAL A 30 21.54 -11.96 -32.96
C VAL A 30 22.86 -11.97 -32.18
N LYS A 31 23.27 -10.81 -31.64
CA LYS A 31 24.45 -10.71 -30.75
C LYS A 31 24.27 -11.52 -29.47
N LYS A 32 23.12 -11.41 -28.80
CA LYS A 32 22.81 -12.22 -27.61
C LYS A 32 22.79 -13.72 -27.89
N ALA A 33 22.31 -14.14 -29.06
CA ALA A 33 22.36 -15.56 -29.43
C ALA A 33 23.80 -16.08 -29.55
N ALA A 34 24.75 -15.25 -30.01
CA ALA A 34 26.16 -15.62 -30.18
C ALA A 34 26.96 -15.66 -28.86
N MET A 35 26.52 -14.94 -27.83
CA MET A 35 27.14 -14.88 -26.50
C MET A 35 26.79 -16.07 -25.59
N ILE A 36 25.75 -16.84 -25.93
CA ILE A 36 25.27 -17.94 -25.09
C ILE A 36 25.81 -19.28 -25.65
N PRO A 37 26.51 -20.09 -24.83
CA PRO A 37 27.03 -21.39 -25.26
C PRO A 37 25.89 -22.44 -25.28
N TRP A 38 25.05 -22.40 -26.30
CA TRP A 38 23.84 -23.24 -26.38
C TRP A 38 24.12 -24.75 -26.30
N GLU A 39 25.23 -25.22 -26.87
CA GLU A 39 25.56 -26.65 -26.92
C GLU A 39 25.93 -27.23 -25.54
N THR A 40 26.71 -26.50 -24.73
CA THR A 40 27.11 -26.95 -23.39
C THR A 40 25.91 -26.98 -22.46
N ILE A 41 25.07 -25.94 -22.52
CA ILE A 41 23.88 -25.85 -21.67
C ILE A 41 22.84 -26.91 -22.07
N GLU A 42 22.69 -27.20 -23.37
CA GLU A 42 21.77 -28.24 -23.83
C GLU A 42 22.22 -29.65 -23.39
N ALA A 43 23.53 -29.90 -23.30
CA ALA A 43 24.06 -31.15 -22.79
C ALA A 43 23.74 -31.36 -21.29
N GLU A 44 23.87 -30.31 -20.47
CA GLU A 44 23.47 -30.36 -19.05
C GLU A 44 21.95 -30.52 -18.89
N TYR A 45 21.17 -29.79 -19.69
CA TYR A 45 19.71 -29.88 -19.66
C TYR A 45 19.17 -31.27 -20.06
N ALA A 46 19.84 -31.94 -21.01
CA ALA A 46 19.46 -33.28 -21.45
C ALA A 46 19.58 -34.33 -20.32
N LYS A 47 20.50 -34.14 -19.35
CA LYS A 47 20.67 -35.05 -18.20
C LYS A 47 19.44 -35.09 -17.29
N LEU A 48 18.62 -34.03 -17.30
CA LEU A 48 17.38 -33.94 -16.52
C LEU A 48 16.25 -34.87 -17.02
N PHE A 49 16.42 -35.52 -18.17
CA PHE A 49 15.41 -36.41 -18.77
C PHE A 49 15.91 -37.87 -18.88
N PRO A 50 15.89 -38.67 -17.79
CA PRO A 50 16.36 -40.05 -17.78
C PRO A 50 15.42 -41.04 -18.50
N SER A 51 14.19 -40.64 -18.85
CA SER A 51 13.20 -41.53 -19.48
C SER A 51 13.22 -41.48 -21.01
N HIS A 52 13.31 -42.66 -21.65
CA HIS A 52 13.25 -42.80 -23.11
C HIS A 52 11.83 -42.99 -23.68
N THR A 53 10.80 -43.01 -22.82
CA THR A 53 9.38 -43.17 -23.19
C THR A 53 8.59 -41.86 -23.02
N GLY A 54 7.66 -41.56 -23.94
CA GLY A 54 6.77 -40.40 -23.90
C GLY A 54 6.98 -39.37 -25.03
N MET A 55 6.19 -38.30 -25.04
CA MET A 55 6.34 -37.19 -26.01
C MET A 55 7.73 -36.52 -25.86
N PRO A 56 8.40 -36.19 -26.97
CA PRO A 56 9.69 -35.52 -26.91
C PRO A 56 9.51 -34.11 -26.35
N ALA A 57 10.33 -33.76 -25.34
CA ALA A 57 10.37 -32.40 -24.83
C ALA A 57 10.86 -31.42 -25.90
N LYS A 58 10.39 -30.17 -25.83
CA LYS A 58 10.85 -29.09 -26.72
C LYS A 58 12.32 -28.74 -26.41
N PRO A 59 13.09 -28.24 -27.40
CA PRO A 59 14.50 -27.91 -27.20
C PRO A 59 14.72 -26.88 -26.09
N LEU A 60 15.83 -27.00 -25.35
CA LEU A 60 16.22 -26.04 -24.32
C LEU A 60 16.23 -24.61 -24.86
N ARG A 61 16.80 -24.40 -26.05
CA ARG A 61 16.93 -23.07 -26.67
C ARG A 61 15.59 -22.34 -26.80
N MET A 62 14.52 -23.08 -27.08
CA MET A 62 13.17 -22.55 -27.13
C MET A 62 12.65 -22.18 -25.74
N ALA A 63 12.87 -23.05 -24.75
CA ALA A 63 12.45 -22.81 -23.37
C ALA A 63 13.22 -21.64 -22.75
N LEU A 64 14.56 -21.69 -22.72
CA LEU A 64 15.41 -20.65 -22.17
C LEU A 64 15.27 -19.33 -22.95
N GLY A 65 15.23 -19.38 -24.27
CA GLY A 65 15.07 -18.20 -25.11
C GLY A 65 13.75 -17.46 -24.87
N SER A 66 12.64 -18.19 -24.75
CA SER A 66 11.33 -17.59 -24.42
C SER A 66 11.32 -16.95 -23.02
N LEU A 67 11.92 -17.61 -22.02
CA LEU A 67 12.01 -17.06 -20.66
C LEU A 67 12.91 -15.83 -20.57
N LEU A 68 14.00 -15.76 -21.35
CA LEU A 68 14.88 -14.58 -21.42
C LEU A 68 14.15 -13.38 -22.03
N ILE A 69 13.40 -13.58 -23.11
CA ILE A 69 12.56 -12.52 -23.70
C ILE A 69 11.50 -12.06 -22.69
N GLN A 70 10.84 -13.01 -22.02
CA GLN A 70 9.85 -12.71 -20.99
C GLN A 70 10.41 -11.90 -19.83
N LYS A 71 11.62 -12.22 -19.37
CA LYS A 71 12.28 -11.49 -18.28
C LYS A 71 12.70 -10.07 -18.67
N GLN A 72 13.10 -9.85 -19.92
CA GLN A 72 13.56 -8.55 -20.38
C GLN A 72 12.42 -7.54 -20.59
N TYR A 73 11.25 -8.00 -21.06
CA TYR A 73 10.13 -7.13 -21.43
C TYR A 73 8.89 -7.29 -20.54
N HIS A 74 8.90 -8.25 -19.63
CA HIS A 74 7.79 -8.52 -18.70
C HIS A 74 6.44 -8.83 -19.37
N TYR A 75 6.47 -9.42 -20.57
CA TYR A 75 5.25 -9.83 -21.28
C TYR A 75 4.48 -10.94 -20.54
N PRO A 76 3.14 -10.89 -20.50
CA PRO A 76 2.33 -12.02 -20.06
C PRO A 76 2.49 -13.22 -21.01
N ASP A 77 2.18 -14.43 -20.52
CA ASP A 77 2.44 -15.68 -21.23
C ASP A 77 1.78 -15.75 -22.62
N GLU A 78 0.57 -15.20 -22.78
CA GLU A 78 -0.16 -15.18 -24.05
C GLU A 78 0.43 -14.17 -25.03
N GLU A 79 0.74 -12.95 -24.56
CA GLU A 79 1.31 -11.89 -25.39
C GLU A 79 2.73 -12.23 -25.84
N LEU A 80 3.54 -12.90 -25.02
CA LEU A 80 4.87 -13.35 -25.40
C LEU A 80 4.84 -14.24 -26.65
N VAL A 81 3.87 -15.15 -26.73
CA VAL A 81 3.74 -16.08 -27.86
C VAL A 81 3.35 -15.34 -29.14
N GLU A 82 2.46 -14.34 -29.03
CA GLU A 82 2.11 -13.45 -30.13
C GLU A 82 3.32 -12.61 -30.58
N GLN A 83 4.07 -12.05 -29.64
CA GLN A 83 5.30 -11.31 -29.93
C GLN A 83 6.36 -12.18 -30.64
N ILE A 84 6.50 -13.45 -30.25
CA ILE A 84 7.39 -14.39 -30.92
C ILE A 84 6.89 -14.71 -32.33
N ARG A 85 5.57 -14.83 -32.57
CA ARG A 85 5.01 -15.01 -33.92
C ARG A 85 5.33 -13.82 -34.82
N GLU A 86 5.16 -12.61 -34.31
CA GLU A 86 5.29 -11.37 -35.10
C GLU A 86 6.75 -11.01 -35.41
N ASN A 87 7.71 -11.42 -34.58
CA ASN A 87 9.10 -10.95 -34.67
C ASN A 87 10.10 -12.02 -35.14
N PRO A 88 10.68 -11.89 -36.36
CA PRO A 88 11.69 -12.81 -36.88
C PRO A 88 12.95 -12.96 -36.01
N TYR A 89 13.37 -11.89 -35.29
CA TYR A 89 14.55 -11.96 -34.42
C TYR A 89 14.32 -12.81 -33.18
N TYR A 90 13.09 -12.81 -32.65
CA TYR A 90 12.73 -13.69 -31.54
C TYR A 90 12.72 -15.15 -32.00
N GLN A 91 12.17 -15.43 -33.19
CA GLN A 91 12.16 -16.78 -33.77
C GLN A 91 13.57 -17.35 -33.99
N TYR A 92 14.50 -16.51 -34.48
CA TYR A 92 15.91 -16.89 -34.60
C TYR A 92 16.56 -17.15 -33.22
N PHE A 93 16.27 -16.30 -32.24
CA PHE A 93 16.82 -16.42 -30.88
C PHE A 93 16.36 -17.71 -30.18
N ILE A 94 15.09 -18.09 -30.31
CA ILE A 94 14.54 -19.34 -29.76
C ILE A 94 14.93 -20.59 -30.55
N GLY A 95 15.55 -20.43 -31.73
CA GLY A 95 16.10 -21.51 -32.55
C GLY A 95 15.12 -22.21 -33.46
N LEU A 96 14.16 -21.48 -34.03
CA LEU A 96 13.37 -21.98 -35.16
C LEU A 96 14.21 -22.03 -36.45
N PRO A 97 13.92 -22.94 -37.39
CA PRO A 97 14.70 -23.11 -38.62
C PRO A 97 14.47 -22.02 -39.68
N GLY A 98 13.38 -21.26 -39.54
CA GLY A 98 12.99 -20.18 -40.43
C GLY A 98 11.86 -19.38 -39.82
N TYR A 99 11.49 -18.27 -40.47
CA TYR A 99 10.34 -17.48 -40.02
C TYR A 99 9.04 -18.19 -40.38
N GLU A 100 8.22 -18.46 -39.37
CA GLU A 100 6.88 -19.00 -39.52
C GLU A 100 5.86 -18.06 -38.89
N ASP A 101 4.83 -17.66 -39.65
CA ASP A 101 3.68 -16.90 -39.14
C ASP A 101 2.65 -17.83 -38.47
N LYS A 102 3.15 -18.71 -37.59
CA LYS A 102 2.35 -19.65 -36.80
C LYS A 102 2.83 -19.61 -35.35
N ILE A 103 1.89 -19.84 -34.44
CA ILE A 103 2.20 -19.91 -33.01
C ILE A 103 3.17 -21.09 -32.76
N PRO A 104 4.37 -20.85 -32.21
CA PRO A 104 5.41 -21.88 -32.09
C PRO A 104 5.12 -22.92 -31.00
N PHE A 105 4.41 -22.52 -29.94
CA PHE A 105 3.98 -23.40 -28.86
C PHE A 105 2.80 -22.78 -28.08
N VAL A 106 2.04 -23.61 -27.36
CA VAL A 106 0.89 -23.17 -26.55
C VAL A 106 1.37 -22.40 -25.32
N PRO A 107 0.76 -21.26 -24.94
CA PRO A 107 1.18 -20.46 -23.77
C PRO A 107 1.32 -21.24 -22.46
N SER A 108 0.49 -22.27 -22.26
CA SER A 108 0.53 -23.14 -21.08
C SER A 108 1.87 -23.86 -20.87
N LEU A 109 2.67 -24.04 -21.92
CA LEU A 109 4.00 -24.67 -21.84
C LEU A 109 5.03 -23.78 -21.13
N LEU A 110 4.83 -22.46 -21.05
CA LEU A 110 5.72 -21.55 -20.31
C LEU A 110 5.71 -21.87 -18.81
N VAL A 111 4.58 -22.32 -18.28
CA VAL A 111 4.46 -22.80 -16.89
C VAL A 111 5.34 -24.03 -16.66
N GLU A 112 5.39 -24.95 -17.62
CA GLU A 112 6.26 -26.13 -17.55
C GLU A 112 7.73 -25.75 -17.68
N PHE A 113 8.08 -24.81 -18.57
CA PHE A 113 9.45 -24.32 -18.72
C PHE A 113 9.96 -23.68 -17.43
N ARG A 114 9.15 -22.86 -16.74
CA ARG A 114 9.50 -22.26 -15.45
C ARG A 114 9.64 -23.28 -14.33
N LYS A 115 8.85 -24.36 -14.34
CA LYS A 115 8.99 -25.45 -13.36
C LYS A 115 10.24 -26.29 -13.60
N ARG A 116 10.68 -26.43 -14.85
CA ARG A 116 11.86 -27.22 -15.25
C ARG A 116 13.17 -26.44 -15.08
N LEU A 117 13.15 -25.13 -15.27
CA LEU A 117 14.30 -24.22 -15.10
C LEU A 117 14.17 -23.51 -13.74
N SER A 118 14.46 -24.24 -12.66
CA SER A 118 14.49 -23.69 -11.30
C SER A 118 15.58 -22.63 -11.14
N GLU A 119 15.51 -21.83 -10.08
CA GLU A 119 16.47 -20.76 -9.78
C GLU A 119 17.92 -21.29 -9.66
N GLU A 120 18.09 -22.52 -9.19
CA GLU A 120 19.38 -23.23 -9.12
C GLU A 120 19.95 -23.50 -10.52
N VAL A 121 19.15 -24.09 -11.42
CA VAL A 121 19.57 -24.36 -12.81
C VAL A 121 19.83 -23.08 -13.59
N LEU A 122 19.06 -22.01 -13.34
CA LEU A 122 19.29 -20.71 -13.97
C LEU A 122 20.60 -20.05 -13.49
N ASN A 123 20.98 -20.24 -12.23
CA ASN A 123 22.26 -19.75 -11.71
C ASN A 123 23.43 -20.52 -12.34
N GLU A 124 23.35 -21.85 -12.44
CA GLU A 124 24.35 -22.67 -13.14
C GLU A 124 24.50 -22.24 -14.60
N ILE A 125 23.39 -21.94 -15.29
CA ILE A 125 23.39 -21.42 -16.66
C ILE A 125 24.08 -20.05 -16.74
N ASN A 126 23.84 -19.16 -15.77
CA ASN A 126 24.48 -17.84 -15.74
C ASN A 126 26.00 -17.95 -15.53
N GLU A 127 26.47 -18.82 -14.63
CA GLU A 127 27.90 -19.05 -14.44
C GLU A 127 28.55 -19.60 -15.72
N MET A 128 27.92 -20.57 -16.40
CA MET A 128 28.41 -21.08 -17.69
C MET A 128 28.47 -20.01 -18.79
N ILE A 129 27.57 -19.02 -18.78
CA ILE A 129 27.60 -17.88 -19.71
C ILE A 129 28.76 -16.94 -19.37
N ILE A 130 29.03 -16.70 -18.08
CA ILE A 130 30.14 -15.85 -17.64
C ILE A 130 31.47 -16.49 -18.03
N GLU A 131 31.68 -17.76 -17.68
CA GLU A 131 32.90 -18.52 -18.00
C GLU A 131 33.20 -18.56 -19.51
N TYR A 132 32.17 -18.74 -20.35
CA TYR A 132 32.34 -18.76 -21.80
C TYR A 132 32.75 -17.40 -22.40
N ASN A 133 32.30 -16.30 -21.80
CA ASN A 133 32.67 -14.96 -22.28
C ASN A 133 34.03 -14.52 -21.71
N THR A 134 34.38 -14.87 -20.46
CA THR A 134 35.72 -14.59 -19.91
C THR A 134 36.82 -15.34 -20.68
N LEU A 135 36.57 -16.59 -21.09
CA LEU A 135 37.53 -17.36 -21.91
C LEU A 135 37.70 -16.83 -23.34
N LYS A 136 36.76 -16.01 -23.84
CA LYS A 136 36.88 -15.32 -25.12
C LYS A 136 37.66 -14.03 -25.00
N ASP A 137 37.46 -13.29 -23.91
CA ASP A 137 38.17 -12.04 -23.65
C ASP A 137 39.67 -12.31 -23.37
N ASP A 138 40.04 -13.44 -22.74
CA ASP A 138 41.43 -13.84 -22.49
C ASP A 138 42.23 -14.26 -23.75
N GLN A 139 41.58 -14.42 -24.91
CA GLN A 139 42.25 -14.74 -26.19
C GLN A 139 42.46 -13.53 -27.10
N ASP A 140 41.85 -12.39 -26.77
CA ASP A 140 41.89 -11.17 -27.59
C ASP A 140 42.79 -10.06 -26.99
N ASP A 141 43.38 -10.26 -25.80
CA ASP A 141 44.27 -9.30 -25.11
C ASP A 141 45.71 -9.85 -24.94
N ASP A 142 46.36 -10.23 -26.05
CA ASP A 142 47.83 -10.16 -26.16
C ASP A 142 48.18 -8.94 -27.02
N ASP A 143 48.16 -7.75 -26.42
CA ASP A 143 49.08 -6.65 -26.76
C ASP A 143 48.87 -5.42 -25.83
N ASP A 144 49.97 -5.01 -25.20
CA ASP A 144 50.32 -3.65 -24.72
C ASP A 144 50.05 -3.26 -23.24
N HIS A 145 51.11 -3.48 -22.45
CA HIS A 145 51.70 -2.67 -21.37
C HIS A 145 50.82 -1.75 -20.48
N GLY A 146 50.63 -2.20 -19.23
CA GLY A 146 51.30 -1.63 -18.05
C GLY A 146 50.76 -0.36 -17.41
N ASN A 147 50.27 -0.46 -16.17
CA ASN A 147 50.86 0.24 -15.00
C ASN A 147 50.26 -0.30 -13.70
N GLY A 148 51.12 -0.64 -12.73
CA GLY A 148 50.71 -1.15 -11.42
C GLY A 148 50.33 -0.06 -10.42
N CYS A 149 49.71 -0.47 -9.32
CA CYS A 149 50.10 -0.09 -7.95
C CYS A 149 49.24 -0.86 -6.93
N GLU A 150 49.94 -1.52 -6.01
CA GLU A 150 49.43 -2.26 -4.85
C GLU A 150 49.08 -1.29 -3.71
N GLU A 151 48.01 -1.56 -2.96
CA GLU A 151 47.76 -0.94 -1.64
C GLU A 151 47.81 -2.01 -0.55
N GLN A 152 48.72 -1.79 0.40
CA GLN A 152 48.98 -2.62 1.57
C GLN A 152 48.07 -2.24 2.75
N GLU A 153 47.70 -3.26 3.51
CA GLU A 153 47.06 -3.20 4.82
C GLU A 153 47.97 -2.53 5.87
N THR A 154 47.39 -1.74 6.77
CA THR A 154 47.97 -1.48 8.10
C THR A 154 46.89 -1.47 9.18
N ASN A 155 47.18 -2.22 10.24
CA ASN A 155 46.36 -2.45 11.42
C ASN A 155 46.85 -1.59 12.61
N GLU A 156 45.96 -1.45 13.60
CA GLU A 156 46.16 -1.05 15.01
C GLU A 156 46.32 0.43 15.40
N GLN A 157 45.41 0.88 16.27
CA GLN A 157 45.77 1.36 17.62
C GLN A 157 44.56 1.41 18.57
N GLN A 158 44.71 0.70 19.70
CA GLN A 158 43.90 0.79 20.91
C GLN A 158 44.41 1.95 21.77
N ASP A 159 43.50 2.65 22.47
CA ASP A 159 43.87 3.35 23.69
C ASP A 159 42.73 3.39 24.73
N VAL A 160 43.17 3.30 25.98
CA VAL A 160 42.51 2.92 27.22
C VAL A 160 41.85 4.10 27.93
N TRP A 161 40.71 3.90 28.61
CA TRP A 161 40.34 4.71 29.79
C TRP A 161 39.80 3.83 30.94
N ASN A 162 40.47 3.96 32.09
CA ASN A 162 40.19 3.30 33.37
C ASN A 162 38.94 3.87 34.06
N HIS A 163 38.16 3.02 34.76
CA HIS A 163 37.51 3.41 36.00
C HIS A 163 37.46 2.27 37.05
N THR A 164 37.87 2.69 38.24
CA THR A 164 37.88 2.16 39.61
C THR A 164 36.78 1.21 40.09
N GLU A 165 37.16 0.44 41.12
CA GLU A 165 36.53 -0.69 41.81
C GLU A 165 35.11 -0.51 42.41
N THR A 166 34.36 -1.62 42.30
CA THR A 166 33.36 -2.23 43.19
C THR A 166 32.22 -1.41 43.81
N ALA A 167 31.01 -1.70 43.33
CA ALA A 167 29.85 -1.96 44.17
C ALA A 167 29.19 -3.25 43.64
N GLY A 168 28.81 -4.18 44.53
CA GLY A 168 28.24 -5.48 44.15
C GLY A 168 26.96 -5.32 43.33
N ILE A 169 27.05 -5.57 42.03
CA ILE A 169 25.88 -5.64 41.13
C ILE A 169 25.50 -7.12 41.02
N SER A 170 24.40 -7.50 41.68
CA SER A 170 23.75 -8.78 41.45
C SER A 170 22.99 -8.73 40.12
N GLY A 171 23.72 -8.91 39.03
CA GLY A 171 23.16 -9.03 37.68
C GLY A 171 23.22 -10.48 37.20
N THR A 172 22.15 -10.96 36.57
CA THR A 172 22.17 -12.26 35.88
C THR A 172 22.95 -12.11 34.58
N LEU A 173 24.07 -12.83 34.46
CA LEU A 173 24.90 -12.83 33.26
C LEU A 173 24.24 -13.71 32.19
N ILE A 174 23.87 -13.13 31.05
CA ILE A 174 23.40 -13.89 29.89
C ILE A 174 24.63 -14.27 29.07
N ILE A 175 24.90 -15.57 28.98
CA ILE A 175 26.12 -16.14 28.36
C ILE A 175 25.93 -16.37 26.85
N ASP A 176 24.69 -16.27 26.36
CA ASP A 176 24.31 -16.58 24.99
C ASP A 176 23.99 -15.29 24.21
N ALA A 177 24.73 -15.04 23.13
CA ALA A 177 24.51 -13.90 22.24
C ALA A 177 23.15 -13.93 21.51
N THR A 178 22.42 -15.05 21.58
CA THR A 178 21.06 -15.19 21.02
C THR A 178 19.95 -14.76 21.99
N CYS A 179 20.25 -14.56 23.27
CA CYS A 179 19.30 -14.08 24.27
C CYS A 179 19.50 -12.58 24.56
N ALA A 180 19.06 -11.70 23.65
CA ALA A 180 18.97 -10.27 23.95
C ALA A 180 17.76 -10.02 24.87
N PRO A 181 17.90 -9.31 26.01
CA PRO A 181 16.74 -8.89 26.79
C PRO A 181 15.85 -8.01 25.90
N GLN A 182 14.56 -8.32 25.87
CA GLN A 182 13.55 -7.74 24.95
C GLN A 182 13.33 -6.21 25.10
N ASN A 183 14.12 -5.55 25.96
CA ASN A 183 13.85 -4.20 26.47
C ASN A 183 15.05 -3.24 26.36
N ILE A 184 15.92 -3.42 25.37
CA ILE A 184 16.94 -2.43 25.00
C ILE A 184 16.43 -1.64 23.79
N LYS A 185 16.03 -0.38 24.01
CA LYS A 185 15.68 0.56 22.93
C LYS A 185 16.96 0.97 22.20
N TYR A 186 17.06 0.68 20.91
CA TYR A 186 18.24 1.04 20.10
C TYR A 186 18.18 2.51 19.67
N PRO A 187 19.31 3.19 19.37
CA PRO A 187 19.32 4.58 18.91
C PRO A 187 18.49 4.85 17.64
N GLN A 188 18.18 3.79 16.88
CA GLN A 188 17.38 3.82 15.65
C GLN A 188 15.88 3.57 15.91
N ASP A 189 15.48 3.33 17.17
CA ASP A 189 14.09 3.17 17.55
C ASP A 189 13.37 4.52 17.48
N ILE A 190 12.32 4.54 16.66
CA ILE A 190 11.49 5.73 16.46
C ILE A 190 10.77 6.12 17.75
N GLU A 191 10.52 5.15 18.62
CA GLU A 191 9.90 5.40 19.92
C GLU A 191 10.80 6.28 20.79
N LEU A 192 12.12 6.06 20.79
CA LEU A 192 13.09 6.89 21.53
C LEU A 192 13.17 8.30 20.96
N LEU A 193 13.21 8.44 19.63
CA LEU A 193 13.18 9.74 18.95
C LEU A 193 11.86 10.49 19.21
N ASN A 194 10.73 9.78 19.29
CA ASN A 194 9.46 10.40 19.63
C ASN A 194 9.41 10.84 21.09
N GLU A 195 9.94 10.04 22.02
CA GLU A 195 10.04 10.41 23.44
C GLU A 195 10.94 11.64 23.64
N ALA A 196 12.08 11.71 22.94
CA ALA A 196 12.95 12.88 22.96
C ALA A 196 12.25 14.14 22.42
N ARG A 197 11.48 14.01 21.33
CA ARG A 197 10.66 15.09 20.78
C ARG A 197 9.62 15.59 21.79
N GLU A 198 8.96 14.69 22.50
CA GLU A 198 7.96 15.05 23.52
C GLU A 198 8.58 15.84 24.67
N LYS A 199 9.73 15.38 25.18
CA LYS A 199 10.49 16.10 26.22
C LYS A 199 10.94 17.49 25.75
N LEU A 200 11.38 17.63 24.50
CA LEU A 200 11.75 18.92 23.91
C LEU A 200 10.55 19.86 23.79
N GLU A 201 9.39 19.35 23.41
CA GLU A 201 8.15 20.13 23.34
C GLU A 201 7.73 20.62 24.74
N ASP A 202 7.80 19.77 25.76
CA ASP A 202 7.52 20.16 27.14
C ASP A 202 8.46 21.26 27.64
N MET A 203 9.75 21.18 27.32
CA MET A 203 10.71 22.24 27.67
C MET A 203 10.38 23.56 26.96
N ILE A 204 10.04 23.53 25.67
CA ILE A 204 9.63 24.72 24.92
C ILE A 204 8.38 25.36 25.54
N CYS A 205 7.42 24.54 25.97
CA CYS A 205 6.22 25.03 26.66
C CYS A 205 6.59 25.75 27.96
N ARG A 206 7.43 25.16 28.82
CA ARG A 206 7.85 25.77 30.08
C ARG A 206 8.58 27.11 29.87
N VAL A 207 9.51 27.17 28.91
CA VAL A 207 10.23 28.40 28.57
C VAL A 207 9.25 29.45 28.02
N SER A 208 8.30 29.06 27.18
CA SER A 208 7.32 30.01 26.65
C SER A 208 6.44 30.59 27.76
N ASP A 209 6.06 29.77 28.73
CA ASP A 209 5.24 30.20 29.87
C ASP A 209 6.04 31.12 30.83
N GLU A 210 7.32 30.82 31.09
CA GLU A 210 8.19 31.61 31.96
C GLU A 210 8.48 33.01 31.41
N TYR A 211 8.75 33.11 30.10
CA TYR A 211 9.09 34.36 29.44
C TYR A 211 7.90 35.03 28.72
N ASN A 212 6.69 34.51 28.91
CA ASN A 212 5.44 35.00 28.32
C ASN A 212 5.49 35.12 26.77
N PHE A 213 6.16 34.17 26.12
CA PHE A 213 6.21 34.08 24.66
C PHE A 213 5.02 33.30 24.09
N TYR A 214 4.70 33.55 22.82
CA TYR A 214 3.67 32.79 22.11
C TYR A 214 4.07 31.30 22.02
N ARG A 215 3.25 30.41 22.59
CA ARG A 215 3.50 28.97 22.55
C ARG A 215 3.46 28.46 21.09
N PRO A 216 4.55 27.87 20.58
CA PRO A 216 4.58 27.35 19.22
C PRO A 216 3.73 26.08 19.11
N ARG A 217 3.15 25.85 17.92
CA ARG A 217 2.41 24.61 17.56
C ARG A 217 1.16 24.28 18.40
N MET A 218 0.49 25.28 19.00
CA MET A 218 -0.81 25.08 19.69
C MET A 218 -1.89 24.40 18.82
N TYR A 219 -1.84 24.60 17.50
CA TYR A 219 -2.76 23.92 16.57
C TYR A 219 -2.63 22.39 16.61
N ARG A 220 -1.47 21.85 17.01
CA ARG A 220 -1.24 20.41 17.17
C ARG A 220 -2.02 19.87 18.36
N GLU A 221 -1.94 20.52 19.51
CA GLU A 221 -2.69 20.15 20.72
C GLU A 221 -4.19 20.21 20.46
N ALA A 222 -4.68 21.30 19.83
CA ALA A 222 -6.08 21.44 19.45
C ALA A 222 -6.54 20.32 18.49
N THR A 223 -5.70 19.95 17.51
CA THR A 223 -6.00 18.83 16.60
C THR A 223 -6.00 17.48 17.31
N VAL A 224 -5.11 17.26 18.30
CA VAL A 224 -5.15 16.05 19.13
C VAL A 224 -6.45 15.97 19.91
N LEU A 225 -6.90 17.08 20.51
CA LEU A 225 -8.19 17.17 21.20
C LEU A 225 -9.35 16.84 20.26
N ARG A 226 -9.31 17.34 19.01
CA ARG A 226 -10.30 16.99 17.97
C ARG A 226 -10.35 15.48 17.73
N PHE A 227 -9.19 14.85 17.48
CA PHE A 227 -9.14 13.40 17.24
C PHE A 227 -9.66 12.58 18.43
N GLN A 228 -9.38 13.01 19.66
CA GLN A 228 -9.92 12.38 20.86
C GLN A 228 -11.45 12.52 20.92
N ALA A 229 -11.98 13.72 20.70
CA ALA A 229 -13.41 13.98 20.69
C ALA A 229 -14.14 13.21 19.57
N GLU A 230 -13.56 13.12 18.36
CA GLU A 230 -14.11 12.32 17.24
C GLU A 230 -14.14 10.83 17.58
N ALA A 231 -13.13 10.32 18.28
CA ALA A 231 -13.10 8.93 18.75
C ALA A 231 -14.18 8.65 19.80
N GLU A 232 -14.38 9.55 20.77
CA GLU A 232 -15.48 9.46 21.75
C GLU A 232 -16.85 9.51 21.08
N LEU A 233 -17.03 10.44 20.14
CA LEU A 233 -18.27 10.57 19.38
C LEU A 233 -18.58 9.27 18.60
N THR A 234 -17.55 8.64 18.02
CA THR A 234 -17.68 7.36 17.33
C THR A 234 -18.08 6.24 18.28
N ARG A 235 -17.51 6.20 19.50
CA ARG A 235 -17.92 5.25 20.54
C ARG A 235 -19.39 5.40 20.90
N ILE A 236 -19.86 6.63 21.10
CA ILE A 236 -21.27 6.88 21.43
C ILE A 236 -22.19 6.51 20.27
N LYS A 237 -21.84 6.86 19.02
CA LYS A 237 -22.58 6.43 17.83
C LYS A 237 -22.74 4.92 17.80
N ASN A 238 -21.68 4.17 18.09
CA ASN A 238 -21.72 2.71 18.12
C ASN A 238 -22.59 2.18 19.27
N ARG A 239 -22.55 2.82 20.45
CA ARG A 239 -23.44 2.48 21.59
C ARG A 239 -24.91 2.71 21.24
N ILE A 240 -25.23 3.83 20.60
CA ILE A 240 -26.59 4.14 20.11
C ILE A 240 -27.03 3.12 19.05
N GLN A 241 -26.16 2.78 18.10
CA GLN A 241 -26.47 1.76 17.10
C GLN A 241 -26.71 0.39 17.71
N ARG A 242 -25.95 0.03 18.75
CA ARG A 242 -26.17 -1.19 19.53
C ARG A 242 -27.50 -1.14 20.27
N TRP A 243 -27.84 -0.01 20.88
CA TRP A 243 -29.12 0.20 21.55
C TRP A 243 -30.29 -0.02 20.58
N PHE A 244 -30.21 0.56 19.37
CA PHE A 244 -31.19 0.28 18.32
C PHE A 244 -31.25 -1.20 17.95
N ALA A 245 -30.11 -1.88 17.79
CA ALA A 245 -30.10 -3.30 17.47
C ALA A 245 -30.80 -4.18 18.54
N ILE A 246 -30.82 -3.74 19.80
CA ILE A 246 -31.47 -4.46 20.90
C ILE A 246 -32.97 -4.13 20.99
N TYR A 247 -33.33 -2.84 20.97
CA TYR A 247 -34.68 -2.38 21.32
C TYR A 247 -35.52 -1.93 20.12
N PHE A 248 -34.90 -1.56 19.00
CA PHE A 248 -35.64 -1.14 17.80
C PHE A 248 -34.80 -1.31 16.50
N PRO A 249 -34.58 -2.56 16.06
CA PRO A 249 -33.67 -2.85 14.95
C PRO A 249 -34.14 -2.28 13.60
N GLU A 250 -35.46 -2.22 13.37
CA GLU A 250 -36.09 -1.72 12.15
C GLU A 250 -36.01 -0.19 12.01
N TYR A 251 -35.45 0.52 13.00
CA TYR A 251 -35.27 1.97 12.94
C TYR A 251 -34.41 2.40 11.75
N LYS A 252 -33.44 1.57 11.36
CA LYS A 252 -32.53 1.82 10.22
C LYS A 252 -33.27 1.87 8.88
N ASP A 253 -34.39 1.15 8.76
CA ASP A 253 -35.20 1.15 7.54
C ASP A 253 -35.88 2.51 7.31
N VAL A 254 -36.16 3.24 8.40
CA VAL A 254 -36.79 4.56 8.36
C VAL A 254 -35.74 5.66 8.27
N TYR A 255 -34.61 5.51 8.96
CA TYR A 255 -33.54 6.49 9.02
C TYR A 255 -32.18 5.87 8.70
N GLY A 256 -31.56 6.32 7.60
CA GLY A 256 -30.17 5.97 7.29
C GLY A 256 -29.16 6.48 8.31
N SER A 257 -29.48 7.55 9.05
CA SER A 257 -28.71 8.01 10.21
C SER A 257 -29.64 8.51 11.31
N PHE A 258 -29.37 8.09 12.55
CA PHE A 258 -30.06 8.58 13.75
C PHE A 258 -29.77 10.06 14.04
N SER A 259 -28.66 10.58 13.51
CA SER A 259 -28.24 11.97 13.73
C SER A 259 -29.05 12.99 12.90
N ALA A 260 -30.00 12.53 12.09
CA ALA A 260 -30.90 13.43 11.37
C ALA A 260 -31.74 14.24 12.36
N VAL A 261 -31.91 15.55 12.11
CA VAL A 261 -32.61 16.47 13.03
C VAL A 261 -34.01 15.96 13.38
N SER A 262 -34.76 15.45 12.40
CA SER A 262 -36.09 14.87 12.63
C SER A 262 -36.07 13.61 13.50
N SER A 263 -35.03 12.78 13.36
CA SER A 263 -34.83 11.55 14.13
C SER A 263 -34.50 11.90 15.58
N MET A 264 -33.53 12.79 15.78
CA MET A 264 -33.12 13.29 17.10
C MET A 264 -34.29 13.89 17.89
N MET A 265 -35.13 14.70 17.25
CA MET A 265 -36.32 15.28 17.89
C MET A 265 -37.31 14.23 18.37
N ILE A 266 -37.51 13.16 17.60
CA ILE A 266 -38.38 12.06 17.99
C ILE A 266 -37.73 11.28 19.12
N LEU A 267 -36.47 10.89 18.99
CA LEU A 267 -35.77 10.07 19.99
C LEU A 267 -35.74 10.72 21.37
N LYS A 268 -35.64 12.06 21.43
CA LYS A 268 -35.72 12.82 22.68
C LYS A 268 -37.10 12.79 23.35
N LYS A 269 -38.18 12.51 22.60
CA LYS A 269 -39.55 12.44 23.11
C LYS A 269 -40.08 11.01 23.25
N ALA A 270 -39.74 10.14 22.30
CA ALA A 270 -40.20 8.76 22.17
C ALA A 270 -39.17 7.94 21.41
N ALA A 271 -38.35 7.18 22.14
CA ALA A 271 -37.28 6.36 21.57
C ALA A 271 -37.70 4.91 21.28
N LEU A 272 -38.60 4.36 22.10
CA LEU A 272 -39.02 2.97 22.01
C LEU A 272 -40.21 2.77 21.05
N PRO A 273 -40.38 1.56 20.47
CA PRO A 273 -41.50 1.25 19.60
C PRO A 273 -42.87 1.51 20.26
N CYS A 274 -43.03 1.14 21.53
CA CYS A 274 -44.27 1.39 22.28
C CYS A 274 -44.60 2.87 22.41
N ASP A 275 -43.59 3.71 22.69
CA ASP A 275 -43.74 5.15 22.86
C ASP A 275 -44.14 5.81 21.52
N ILE A 276 -43.58 5.32 20.41
CA ILE A 276 -43.88 5.80 19.05
C ILE A 276 -45.32 5.45 18.64
N ILE A 277 -45.77 4.23 18.95
CA ILE A 277 -47.16 3.82 18.69
C ILE A 277 -48.14 4.68 19.50
N ALA A 278 -47.80 4.98 20.75
CA ALA A 278 -48.61 5.84 21.62
C ALA A 278 -48.69 7.30 21.13
N LEU A 279 -47.61 7.83 20.56
CA LEU A 279 -47.60 9.18 20.00
C LEU A 279 -48.52 9.32 18.77
N ARG A 280 -48.72 8.23 18.01
CA ARG A 280 -49.46 8.19 16.73
C ARG A 280 -48.82 9.06 15.64
N GLU A 281 -49.20 8.80 14.39
CA GLU A 281 -48.63 9.48 13.21
C GLU A 281 -48.87 11.01 13.22
N GLU A 282 -50.01 11.44 13.74
CA GLU A 282 -50.44 12.84 13.74
C GLU A 282 -49.55 13.71 14.62
N LYS A 283 -49.30 13.31 15.88
CA LYS A 283 -48.44 14.07 16.79
C LYS A 283 -46.98 14.07 16.34
N ILE A 284 -46.49 12.98 15.75
CA ILE A 284 -45.14 12.94 15.16
C ILE A 284 -45.01 14.01 14.07
N ASN A 285 -46.04 14.14 13.23
CA ASN A 285 -46.06 15.13 12.17
C ASN A 285 -46.20 16.56 12.74
N GLU A 286 -46.97 16.77 13.81
CA GLU A 286 -47.05 18.06 14.53
C GLU A 286 -45.68 18.50 15.06
N ILE A 287 -44.93 17.60 15.71
CA ILE A 287 -43.57 17.90 16.22
C ILE A 287 -42.66 18.42 15.10
N TRP A 288 -42.72 17.81 13.91
CA TRP A 288 -41.93 18.26 12.76
C TRP A 288 -42.42 19.59 12.17
N ARG A 289 -43.74 19.85 12.20
CA ARG A 289 -44.35 21.11 11.74
C ARG A 289 -44.00 22.28 12.66
N GLU A 290 -44.06 22.07 13.97
CA GLU A 290 -43.62 23.05 14.99
C GLU A 290 -42.15 23.41 14.81
N ALA A 291 -41.31 22.41 14.56
CA ALA A 291 -39.89 22.58 14.27
C ALA A 291 -39.60 23.16 12.86
N LYS A 292 -40.63 23.45 12.05
CA LYS A 292 -40.53 23.99 10.68
C LYS A 292 -39.58 23.20 9.76
N LEU A 293 -39.51 21.88 9.93
CA LEU A 293 -38.62 21.03 9.15
C LEU A 293 -39.10 20.93 7.68
N ARG A 294 -38.17 21.15 6.74
CA ARG A 294 -38.41 20.93 5.30
C ARG A 294 -38.18 19.45 4.97
N ALA A 295 -38.95 18.91 4.01
CA ALA A 295 -38.82 17.55 3.45
C ALA A 295 -39.15 16.34 4.35
N VAL A 296 -39.56 16.55 5.61
CA VAL A 296 -40.11 15.47 6.46
C VAL A 296 -41.62 15.66 6.58
N GLY A 297 -42.39 14.61 6.29
CA GLY A 297 -43.85 14.73 6.22
C GLY A 297 -44.57 13.44 6.58
N LYS A 298 -45.91 13.47 6.47
CA LYS A 298 -46.83 12.42 6.92
C LYS A 298 -46.45 11.00 6.47
N LYS A 299 -45.93 10.84 5.26
CA LYS A 299 -45.45 9.54 4.74
C LYS A 299 -44.39 8.90 5.65
N ARG A 300 -43.44 9.70 6.16
CA ARG A 300 -42.35 9.20 7.01
C ARG A 300 -42.82 8.89 8.43
N ALA A 301 -43.78 9.66 8.94
CA ALA A 301 -44.42 9.37 10.23
C ALA A 301 -45.15 8.03 10.17
N LYS A 302 -45.87 7.78 9.06
CA LYS A 302 -46.54 6.50 8.80
C LYS A 302 -45.55 5.33 8.76
N THR A 303 -44.48 5.44 7.98
CA THR A 303 -43.45 4.38 7.92
C THR A 303 -42.79 4.13 9.28
N LEU A 304 -42.62 5.17 10.11
CA LEU A 304 -42.05 5.02 11.44
C LEU A 304 -42.98 4.27 12.40
N VAL A 305 -44.27 4.59 12.39
CA VAL A 305 -45.27 3.89 13.22
C VAL A 305 -45.48 2.46 12.73
N GLU A 306 -45.49 2.23 11.41
CA GLU A 306 -45.53 0.89 10.82
C GLU A 306 -44.28 0.07 11.22
N ALA A 307 -43.09 0.69 11.19
CA ALA A 307 -41.85 0.05 11.65
C ALA A 307 -41.90 -0.29 13.15
N ALA A 308 -42.46 0.61 13.98
CA ALA A 308 -42.62 0.35 15.40
C ALA A 308 -43.60 -0.80 15.69
N ARG A 309 -44.69 -0.93 14.90
CA ARG A 309 -45.68 -2.01 15.06
C ARG A 309 -45.12 -3.39 14.72
N ARG A 310 -44.24 -3.48 13.72
CA ARG A 310 -43.60 -4.73 13.30
C ARG A 310 -42.31 -5.04 14.06
N SER A 311 -41.92 -4.19 15.01
CA SER A 311 -40.63 -4.30 15.70
C SER A 311 -40.53 -5.59 16.51
N ILE A 312 -39.41 -6.29 16.37
CA ILE A 312 -39.05 -7.49 17.15
C ILE A 312 -38.11 -7.12 18.31
N GLY A 313 -37.96 -5.82 18.61
CA GLY A 313 -37.09 -5.33 19.67
C GLY A 313 -37.42 -5.88 21.06
N HIS A 314 -36.41 -5.92 21.93
CA HIS A 314 -36.53 -6.41 23.29
C HIS A 314 -37.57 -5.62 24.10
N THR A 315 -38.43 -6.32 24.84
CA THR A 315 -39.58 -5.74 25.54
C THR A 315 -39.42 -5.66 27.06
N GLU A 316 -38.38 -6.27 27.64
CA GLU A 316 -38.11 -6.15 29.08
C GLU A 316 -37.18 -4.97 29.39
N GLY A 317 -37.33 -4.38 30.57
CA GLY A 317 -36.48 -3.28 31.03
C GLY A 317 -36.68 -1.97 30.25
N LEU A 318 -37.89 -1.69 29.76
CA LEU A 318 -38.14 -0.52 28.91
C LEU A 318 -37.83 0.83 29.59
N GLU A 319 -38.03 0.93 30.91
CA GLU A 319 -37.71 2.15 31.65
C GLU A 319 -36.21 2.43 31.68
N THR A 320 -35.39 1.41 31.94
CA THR A 320 -33.93 1.53 31.92
C THR A 320 -33.43 1.78 30.50
N ALA A 321 -34.00 1.11 29.49
CA ALA A 321 -33.68 1.34 28.09
C ALA A 321 -33.96 2.80 27.66
N ARG A 322 -35.10 3.37 28.10
CA ARG A 322 -35.46 4.77 27.84
C ARG A 322 -34.49 5.75 28.49
N PHE A 323 -34.08 5.46 29.72
CA PHE A 323 -33.10 6.29 30.41
C PHE A 323 -31.72 6.21 29.74
N GLU A 324 -31.28 5.00 29.36
CA GLU A 324 -29.99 4.78 28.70
C GLU A 324 -29.89 5.56 27.38
N ILE A 325 -30.90 5.46 26.50
CA ILE A 325 -30.87 6.20 25.23
C ILE A 325 -30.90 7.70 25.45
N THR A 326 -31.66 8.19 26.43
CA THR A 326 -31.68 9.62 26.77
C THR A 326 -30.29 10.11 27.15
N LEU A 327 -29.59 9.40 28.04
CA LEU A 327 -28.22 9.73 28.44
C LEU A 327 -27.25 9.69 27.25
N LEU A 328 -27.36 8.67 26.39
CA LEU A 328 -26.51 8.56 25.20
C LEU A 328 -26.72 9.73 24.21
N LEU A 329 -27.95 10.21 24.05
CA LEU A 329 -28.26 11.35 23.19
C LEU A 329 -27.76 12.67 23.80
N GLU A 330 -27.85 12.84 25.12
CA GLU A 330 -27.29 14.00 25.81
C GLU A 330 -25.77 14.05 25.70
N ASP A 331 -25.09 12.91 25.90
CA ASP A 331 -23.64 12.81 25.73
C ASP A 331 -23.22 13.06 24.27
N TYR A 332 -24.01 12.56 23.32
CA TYR A 332 -23.82 12.81 21.90
C TYR A 332 -23.88 14.31 21.57
N ASP A 333 -24.93 15.01 22.01
CA ASP A 333 -25.11 16.44 21.77
C ASP A 333 -24.00 17.26 22.45
N ARG A 334 -23.65 16.90 23.68
CA ARG A 334 -22.56 17.55 24.43
C ARG A 334 -21.23 17.44 23.70
N LEU A 335 -20.90 16.26 23.17
CA LEU A 335 -19.66 16.04 22.44
C LEU A 335 -19.68 16.70 21.06
N GLN A 336 -20.84 16.77 20.39
CA GLN A 336 -20.98 17.55 19.15
C GLN A 336 -20.67 19.03 19.38
N ASN A 337 -21.29 19.64 20.40
CA ASN A 337 -21.05 21.05 20.74
C ASN A 337 -19.58 21.30 21.11
N ARG A 338 -18.96 20.37 21.87
CA ARG A 338 -17.53 20.45 22.19
C ARG A 338 -16.65 20.34 20.95
N LEU A 339 -17.00 19.46 20.01
CA LEU A 339 -16.27 19.31 18.75
C LEU A 339 -16.36 20.59 17.91
N GLU A 340 -17.51 21.25 17.87
CA GLU A 340 -17.70 22.54 17.20
C GLU A 340 -16.79 23.63 17.79
N GLN A 341 -16.77 23.77 19.12
CA GLN A 341 -15.87 24.71 19.81
C GLN A 341 -14.38 24.42 19.53
N ILE A 342 -13.99 23.14 19.50
CA ILE A 342 -12.62 22.74 19.16
C ILE A 342 -12.31 23.11 17.70
N MET A 343 -13.27 22.93 16.79
CA MET A 343 -13.11 23.28 15.38
C MET A 343 -12.93 24.79 15.17
N GLU A 344 -13.69 25.63 15.88
CA GLU A 344 -13.55 27.10 15.85
C GLU A 344 -12.16 27.54 16.37
N LEU A 345 -11.68 26.90 17.45
CA LEU A 345 -10.34 27.13 17.99
C LEU A 345 -9.27 26.76 16.97
N ILE A 346 -9.40 25.59 16.32
CA ILE A 346 -8.49 25.13 15.28
C ILE A 346 -8.46 26.12 14.11
N GLU A 347 -9.61 26.59 13.64
CA GLU A 347 -9.70 27.55 12.55
C GLU A 347 -8.98 28.85 12.90
N THR A 348 -9.21 29.36 14.11
CA THR A 348 -8.54 30.57 14.63
C THR A 348 -7.01 30.40 14.65
N LEU A 349 -6.51 29.25 15.11
CA LEU A 349 -5.08 28.97 15.19
C LEU A 349 -4.44 28.77 13.80
N VAL A 350 -5.13 28.06 12.90
CA VAL A 350 -4.64 27.77 11.55
C VAL A 350 -4.63 29.02 10.66
N SER A 351 -5.56 29.96 10.89
CA SER A 351 -5.61 31.24 10.16
C SER A 351 -4.34 32.09 10.31
N LYS A 352 -3.60 31.91 11.41
CA LYS A 352 -2.33 32.59 11.70
C LYS A 352 -1.15 32.02 10.91
N VAL A 353 -1.31 30.86 10.27
CA VAL A 353 -0.26 30.19 9.51
C VAL A 353 -0.25 30.70 8.06
N PRO A 354 0.87 31.25 7.55
CA PRO A 354 0.90 31.98 6.28
C PRO A 354 0.54 31.12 5.07
N TYR A 355 0.96 29.84 5.06
CA TYR A 355 0.68 28.91 3.96
C TYR A 355 -0.66 28.17 4.08
N ALA A 356 -1.38 28.27 5.22
CA ALA A 356 -2.64 27.56 5.41
C ALA A 356 -3.72 28.02 4.40
N LYS A 357 -3.79 29.33 4.11
CA LYS A 357 -4.72 29.87 3.11
C LYS A 357 -4.48 29.29 1.72
N LYS A 358 -3.22 29.08 1.33
CA LYS A 358 -2.88 28.46 0.03
C LYS A 358 -3.32 27.00 -0.03
N LEU A 359 -3.15 26.25 1.07
CA LEU A 359 -3.61 24.85 1.14
C LEU A 359 -5.14 24.73 1.07
N MET A 360 -5.88 25.68 1.67
CA MET A 360 -7.35 25.70 1.63
C MET A 360 -7.93 26.09 0.27
N GLN A 361 -7.15 26.75 -0.61
CA GLN A 361 -7.59 27.07 -1.97
C GLN A 361 -7.65 25.84 -2.88
N ILE A 362 -6.99 24.75 -2.51
CA ILE A 362 -7.03 23.51 -3.27
C ILE A 362 -8.45 22.94 -3.18
N LYS A 363 -9.15 22.93 -4.31
CA LYS A 363 -10.52 22.44 -4.42
C LYS A 363 -10.59 20.98 -3.93
N GLY A 364 -11.43 20.71 -2.95
CA GLY A 364 -11.54 19.39 -2.32
C GLY A 364 -10.76 19.23 -1.01
N ILE A 365 -9.92 20.19 -0.60
CA ILE A 365 -9.23 20.15 0.70
C ILE A 365 -9.92 21.10 1.69
N GLY A 366 -10.45 20.54 2.78
CA GLY A 366 -11.14 21.29 3.84
C GLY A 366 -10.26 21.62 5.04
N ILE A 367 -10.76 22.51 5.91
CA ILE A 367 -10.07 22.94 7.14
C ILE A 367 -9.65 21.77 8.04
N LYS A 368 -10.46 20.70 8.11
CA LYS A 368 -10.14 19.50 8.91
C LYS A 368 -8.87 18.79 8.43
N THR A 369 -8.72 18.66 7.12
CA THR A 369 -7.57 18.03 6.48
C THR A 369 -6.34 18.93 6.57
N VAL A 370 -6.49 20.24 6.30
CA VAL A 370 -5.40 21.21 6.41
C VAL A 370 -4.87 21.31 7.84
N SER A 371 -5.76 21.52 8.82
CA SER A 371 -5.38 21.57 10.25
C SER A 371 -4.68 20.30 10.71
N GLY A 372 -5.20 19.14 10.32
CA GLY A 372 -4.58 17.85 10.59
C GLY A 372 -3.19 17.74 9.99
N PHE A 373 -3.05 18.10 8.71
CA PHE A 373 -1.78 18.03 8.00
C PHE A 373 -0.74 18.96 8.65
N ILE A 374 -1.11 20.22 8.94
CA ILE A 374 -0.21 21.18 9.57
C ILE A 374 0.17 20.73 10.99
N ALA A 375 -0.77 20.18 11.77
CA ALA A 375 -0.51 19.60 13.08
C ALA A 375 0.50 18.44 13.03
N GLU A 376 0.41 17.60 11.99
CA GLU A 376 1.23 16.40 11.84
C GLU A 376 2.52 16.63 11.05
N VAL A 377 2.68 17.71 10.29
CA VAL A 377 3.93 18.02 9.58
C VAL A 377 4.72 19.10 10.32
N GLY A 378 4.01 20.08 10.90
CA GLY A 378 4.59 21.30 11.44
C GLY A 378 4.97 22.27 10.32
N ASP A 379 6.07 23.00 10.50
CA ASP A 379 6.58 23.91 9.47
C ASP A 379 7.07 23.13 8.25
N VAL A 380 6.38 23.35 7.12
CA VAL A 380 6.69 22.73 5.83
C VAL A 380 8.04 23.20 5.28
N SER A 381 8.47 24.42 5.66
CA SER A 381 9.73 25.02 5.21
C SER A 381 10.98 24.24 5.66
N ARG A 382 10.84 23.31 6.61
CA ARG A 382 11.92 22.42 7.06
C ARG A 382 12.22 21.28 6.08
N PHE A 383 11.38 21.07 5.08
CA PHE A 383 11.52 19.99 4.12
C PHE A 383 11.95 20.54 2.76
N ASN A 384 13.03 20.00 2.22
CA ASN A 384 13.55 20.40 0.90
C ASN A 384 12.96 19.56 -0.24
N ASP A 385 12.44 18.36 0.08
CA ASP A 385 11.91 17.42 -0.90
C ASP A 385 10.59 16.79 -0.38
N PRO A 386 9.50 16.76 -1.18
CA PRO A 386 8.27 16.05 -0.83
C PRO A 386 8.46 14.58 -0.43
N LYS A 387 9.51 13.90 -0.93
CA LYS A 387 9.86 12.52 -0.51
C LYS A 387 10.15 12.43 0.99
N GLN A 388 10.64 13.50 1.62
CA GLN A 388 10.87 13.53 3.07
C GLN A 388 9.54 13.49 3.85
N ILE A 389 8.51 14.17 3.36
CA ILE A 389 7.15 14.12 3.92
C ILE A 389 6.52 12.74 3.68
N GLN A 390 6.73 12.14 2.50
CA GLN A 390 6.30 10.76 2.21
C GLN A 390 6.95 9.76 3.19
N LYS A 391 8.24 9.89 3.46
CA LYS A 391 8.96 9.08 4.45
C LYS A 391 8.42 9.33 5.86
N LEU A 392 8.14 10.58 6.23
CA LEU A 392 7.53 10.95 7.52
C LEU A 392 6.15 10.31 7.72
N ALA A 393 5.34 10.21 6.66
CA ALA A 393 4.05 9.53 6.68
C ALA A 393 4.17 7.99 6.71
N GLY A 394 5.37 7.44 6.48
CA GLY A 394 5.59 5.99 6.36
C GLY A 394 4.99 5.42 5.07
N LEU A 395 4.97 6.23 4.01
CA LEU A 395 4.51 5.87 2.65
C LEU A 395 5.68 5.47 1.73
N ALA A 396 6.90 5.37 2.25
CA ALA A 396 8.04 4.82 1.52
C ALA A 396 7.79 3.32 1.24
N ILE A 397 8.05 2.88 0.01
CA ILE A 397 7.92 1.48 -0.38
C ILE A 397 9.14 0.71 0.15
N VAL A 398 8.90 -0.45 0.77
CA VAL A 398 9.93 -1.32 1.33
C VAL A 398 9.75 -2.72 0.75
N ALA A 399 10.86 -3.32 0.32
CA ALA A 399 10.88 -4.70 -0.15
C ALA A 399 10.58 -5.65 1.02
N ASN A 400 9.65 -6.57 0.81
CA ASN A 400 9.33 -7.61 1.79
C ASN A 400 10.09 -8.90 1.44
N SER A 401 11.42 -8.85 1.54
CA SER A 401 12.28 -10.00 1.26
C SER A 401 12.87 -10.57 2.55
N SER A 402 12.49 -11.78 2.93
CA SER A 402 13.32 -12.61 3.81
C SER A 402 14.27 -13.41 2.92
N GLY A 403 15.47 -13.79 3.39
CA GLY A 403 16.52 -14.40 2.55
C GLY A 403 16.10 -15.61 1.69
N LYS A 404 14.93 -16.22 1.93
CA LYS A 404 14.35 -17.31 1.13
C LYS A 404 13.01 -16.98 0.44
N HIS A 405 12.45 -15.78 0.63
CA HIS A 405 11.16 -15.38 0.06
C HIS A 405 11.14 -13.91 -0.33
N LYS A 406 10.99 -13.61 -1.62
CA LYS A 406 10.71 -12.27 -2.15
C LYS A 406 9.21 -12.05 -2.23
N GLY A 407 8.63 -11.43 -1.21
CA GLY A 407 7.22 -11.01 -1.20
C GLY A 407 7.01 -9.67 -1.92
N GLN A 408 5.74 -9.32 -2.16
CA GLN A 408 5.37 -8.02 -2.74
C GLN A 408 5.87 -6.86 -1.87
N SER A 409 6.40 -5.82 -2.51
CA SER A 409 6.78 -4.58 -1.83
C SER A 409 5.58 -3.93 -1.15
N ARG A 410 5.74 -3.49 0.10
CA ARG A 410 4.66 -2.86 0.89
C ARG A 410 5.10 -1.49 1.35
N ILE A 411 4.13 -0.64 1.68
CA ILE A 411 4.44 0.60 2.42
C ILE A 411 5.11 0.26 3.75
N SER A 412 6.10 1.05 4.14
CA SER A 412 6.88 0.82 5.37
C SER A 412 6.01 0.83 6.62
N LYS A 413 4.97 1.66 6.64
CA LYS A 413 4.16 2.03 7.83
C LYS A 413 4.99 2.65 8.96
N ARG A 414 6.31 2.77 8.79
CA ARG A 414 7.31 3.34 9.69
C ARG A 414 7.27 4.86 9.57
N GLY A 415 6.31 5.49 10.26
CA GLY A 415 6.05 6.93 10.21
C GLY A 415 4.77 7.34 10.95
N ARG A 416 4.37 8.61 10.85
CA ARG A 416 3.21 9.18 11.55
C ARG A 416 1.91 8.59 11.01
N LYS A 417 1.25 7.73 11.80
CA LYS A 417 -0.02 7.06 11.44
C LYS A 417 -1.12 8.07 11.09
N ARG A 418 -1.24 9.17 11.86
CA ARG A 418 -2.25 10.21 11.63
C ARG A 418 -2.01 10.98 10.33
N LEU A 419 -0.75 11.34 10.04
CA LEU A 419 -0.39 11.97 8.77
C LEU A 419 -0.79 11.10 7.58
N ARG A 420 -0.48 9.80 7.64
CA ARG A 420 -0.85 8.85 6.60
C ARG A 420 -2.37 8.75 6.38
N PHE A 421 -3.13 8.71 7.47
CA PHE A 421 -4.59 8.72 7.42
C PHE A 421 -5.14 9.99 6.76
N LEU A 422 -4.64 11.16 7.17
CA LEU A 422 -5.07 12.45 6.62
C LEU A 422 -4.74 12.61 5.13
N LEU A 423 -3.58 12.13 4.69
CA LEU A 423 -3.21 12.13 3.27
C LEU A 423 -4.15 11.22 2.45
N PHE A 424 -4.54 10.07 3.01
CA PHE A 424 -5.51 9.19 2.38
C PHE A 424 -6.89 9.87 2.24
N GLU A 425 -7.41 10.49 3.31
CA GLU A 425 -8.66 11.27 3.24
C GLU A 425 -8.58 12.43 2.23
N ALA A 426 -7.43 13.11 2.16
CA ALA A 426 -7.21 14.18 1.20
C ALA A 426 -7.34 13.67 -0.25
N VAL A 427 -6.70 12.54 -0.57
CA VAL A 427 -6.76 11.95 -1.92
C VAL A 427 -8.18 11.53 -2.29
N LEU A 428 -8.93 10.92 -1.37
CA LEU A 428 -10.33 10.56 -1.62
C LEU A 428 -11.20 11.79 -1.96
N SER A 429 -11.00 12.88 -1.24
CA SER A 429 -11.73 14.13 -1.50
C SER A 429 -11.29 14.80 -2.82
N LEU A 430 -10.00 14.76 -3.13
CA LEU A 430 -9.43 15.31 -4.37
C LEU A 430 -9.91 14.55 -5.61
N THR A 431 -9.90 13.22 -5.58
CA THR A 431 -10.35 12.36 -6.69
C THR A 431 -11.84 12.53 -6.97
N ALA A 432 -12.65 12.80 -5.94
CA ALA A 432 -14.08 13.10 -6.11
C ALA A 432 -14.34 14.50 -6.71
N THR A 433 -13.47 15.47 -6.47
CA THR A 433 -13.74 16.89 -6.77
C THR A 433 -13.02 17.41 -8.01
N ASN A 434 -11.84 16.85 -8.31
CA ASN A 434 -10.94 17.31 -9.38
C ASN A 434 -10.77 16.21 -10.44
N PRO A 435 -11.07 16.49 -11.72
CA PRO A 435 -10.96 15.51 -12.79
C PRO A 435 -9.51 15.07 -13.03
N GLU A 436 -8.53 15.97 -12.91
CA GLU A 436 -7.10 15.65 -13.09
C GLU A 436 -6.63 14.57 -12.10
N PHE A 437 -6.98 14.71 -10.81
CA PHE A 437 -6.64 13.71 -9.80
C PHE A 437 -7.37 12.39 -10.02
N LYS A 438 -8.58 12.43 -10.59
CA LYS A 438 -9.34 11.24 -10.96
C LYS A 438 -8.66 10.48 -12.09
N GLU A 439 -8.15 11.17 -13.10
CA GLU A 439 -7.39 10.55 -14.20
C GLU A 439 -6.10 9.90 -13.69
N ILE A 440 -5.37 10.58 -12.81
CA ILE A 440 -4.17 10.01 -12.18
C ILE A 440 -4.52 8.75 -11.37
N HIS A 441 -5.60 8.79 -10.57
CA HIS A 441 -6.06 7.62 -9.82
C HIS A 441 -6.43 6.46 -10.76
N HIS A 442 -7.19 6.74 -11.82
CA HIS A 442 -7.59 5.75 -12.81
C HIS A 442 -6.38 5.12 -13.53
N TYR A 443 -5.38 5.93 -13.87
CA TYR A 443 -4.12 5.44 -14.44
C TYR A 443 -3.43 4.44 -13.50
N TYR A 444 -3.32 4.75 -12.22
CA TYR A 444 -2.71 3.84 -11.24
C TYR A 444 -3.58 2.61 -10.95
N ASP A 445 -4.90 2.72 -10.97
CA ASP A 445 -5.81 1.57 -10.83
C ASP A 445 -5.67 0.60 -12.01
N ILE A 446 -5.61 1.13 -13.25
CA ILE A 446 -5.39 0.32 -14.45
C ILE A 446 -4.02 -0.37 -14.38
N LEU A 447 -2.98 0.38 -14.01
CA LEU A 447 -1.64 -0.18 -13.85
C LEU A 447 -1.62 -1.30 -12.80
N LEU A 448 -2.34 -1.15 -11.69
CA LEU A 448 -2.47 -2.19 -10.68
C LEU A 448 -3.19 -3.43 -11.23
N CYS A 449 -4.30 -3.24 -11.97
CA CYS A 449 -5.04 -4.33 -12.60
C CYS A 449 -4.20 -5.08 -13.65
N MET A 450 -3.36 -4.37 -14.39
CA MET A 450 -2.42 -4.94 -15.36
C MET A 450 -1.29 -5.73 -14.68
N VAL A 451 -0.79 -5.26 -13.53
CA VAL A 451 0.27 -5.93 -12.76
C VAL A 451 -0.26 -7.13 -11.97
N GLU A 452 -1.50 -7.09 -11.48
CA GLU A 452 -2.13 -8.18 -10.71
C GLU A 452 -2.89 -9.21 -11.56
N GLY A 453 -2.92 -9.06 -12.90
CA GLY A 453 -3.56 -10.03 -13.80
C GLY A 453 -5.07 -10.18 -13.58
N MET A 454 -5.73 -9.18 -12.99
CA MET A 454 -7.16 -9.21 -12.69
C MET A 454 -7.89 -8.17 -13.56
N TYR A 455 -8.44 -8.63 -14.69
CA TYR A 455 -9.57 -7.97 -15.33
C TYR A 455 -10.80 -8.09 -14.41
N ILE A 456 -10.93 -7.23 -13.42
CA ILE A 456 -12.23 -7.00 -12.77
C ILE A 456 -12.92 -5.85 -13.50
N HIS A 457 -14.07 -6.17 -14.09
CA HIS A 457 -15.07 -5.23 -14.59
C HIS A 457 -15.28 -4.07 -13.60
N CYS A 458 -14.75 -2.90 -13.92
CA CYS A 458 -15.13 -1.66 -13.23
C CYS A 458 -16.21 -0.96 -14.06
N ASN A 459 -17.40 -1.58 -14.11
CA ASN A 459 -18.64 -0.91 -14.47
C ASN A 459 -19.48 -0.84 -13.20
N THR A 460 -19.39 0.30 -12.50
CA THR A 460 -20.45 1.01 -11.75
C THR A 460 -19.80 1.91 -10.72
N ILE A 461 -19.81 3.21 -10.95
CA ILE A 461 -20.31 4.25 -10.02
C ILE A 461 -20.65 5.43 -10.93
N SER A 462 -21.96 5.57 -11.20
CA SER A 462 -22.61 6.80 -11.65
C SER A 462 -23.24 7.48 -10.45
#